data_AF-E6S6L1-F1
#
_entry.id   AF-E6S6L1-F1
#
_cell.length_a   1.000
_cell.length_b   1.000
_cell.length_c   1.000
_cell.angle_alpha   90.00
_cell.angle_beta   90.00
_cell.angle_gamma   90.00
#
_symmetry.space_group_name_H-M   'P 1'
#
loop_
_entity.id
_entity.type
_entity.pdbx_description
1 polymer ?
#
loop_
_entity_poly.entity_id
_entity_poly.type
_entity_poly.pdbx_seq_one_letter_code
_entity_poly.pdbx_strand_id
1 'polypeptide(L)'
;MIDAPGSRGVPPPRETTDTLPGEPLSSLGDVVADIAKDLSTLVRQETELAKAELRDSARRAGKGSGLLGGAGLAGWFVLFFLSVALWWAIGSALGLGWSALIVAVLWGIVAAVLYSLGRGELKRVQGLPKTTETAKQIPDAMKGNAS
;
A
#
# COMPACT_ATOMS: atom_id res chain seq x y z
N MET A 1 -12.33 27.73 92.64
CA MET A 1 -11.57 26.48 92.83
C MET A 1 -10.44 26.50 91.84
N ILE A 2 -9.22 26.56 92.37
CA ILE A 2 -7.94 26.67 91.67
C ILE A 2 -7.57 25.26 91.18
N ASP A 3 -7.12 25.11 89.93
CA ASP A 3 -6.17 24.06 89.58
C ASP A 3 -5.24 24.47 88.43
N ALA A 4 -4.03 23.93 88.48
CA ALA A 4 -2.79 24.40 87.88
C ALA A 4 -2.56 23.95 86.41
N PRO A 5 -1.58 24.57 85.70
CA PRO A 5 -1.19 24.18 84.35
C PRO A 5 -0.35 22.89 84.33
N GLY A 6 -0.85 21.88 83.61
CA GLY A 6 -0.13 20.64 83.31
C GLY A 6 1.06 20.84 82.36
N SER A 7 2.16 20.20 82.72
CA SER A 7 3.50 20.27 82.14
C SER A 7 3.64 19.73 80.72
N ARG A 8 4.56 20.37 79.98
CA ARG A 8 5.07 20.01 78.65
C ARG A 8 5.52 18.55 78.56
N GLY A 9 5.04 17.85 77.54
CA GLY A 9 5.81 16.80 76.87
C GLY A 9 6.32 17.38 75.56
N VAL A 10 7.61 17.72 75.47
CA VAL A 10 8.28 17.91 74.18
C VAL A 10 8.46 16.49 73.62
N PRO A 11 7.87 16.15 72.47
CA PRO A 11 8.17 14.87 71.85
C PRO A 11 9.68 14.81 71.57
N PRO A 12 10.36 13.69 71.84
CA PRO A 12 11.76 13.55 71.45
C PRO A 12 11.88 13.86 69.94
N PRO A 13 13.03 14.42 69.49
CA PRO A 13 13.30 14.54 68.08
C PRO A 13 12.99 13.19 67.44
N ARG A 14 12.07 13.17 66.47
CA ARG A 14 11.92 11.98 65.64
C ARG A 14 13.27 11.81 64.99
N GLU A 15 14.01 10.79 65.42
CA GLU A 15 15.06 10.23 64.59
C GLU A 15 14.35 9.87 63.29
N THR A 16 14.53 10.70 62.27
CA THR A 16 14.30 10.32 60.88
C THR A 16 15.39 9.31 60.53
N THR A 17 15.32 8.15 61.18
CA THR A 17 15.91 6.91 60.70
C THR A 17 14.88 6.28 59.78
N ASP A 18 14.51 7.04 58.74
CA ASP A 18 13.92 6.45 57.55
C ASP A 18 15.07 6.32 56.56
N THR A 19 15.94 5.35 56.86
CA THR A 19 16.83 4.78 55.88
C THR A 19 15.89 4.11 54.88
N LEU A 20 15.39 4.86 53.89
CA LEU A 20 14.76 4.22 52.74
C LEU A 20 15.79 3.22 52.22
N PRO A 21 15.46 1.91 52.13
CA PRO A 21 16.31 0.97 51.43
C PRO A 21 16.47 1.56 50.04
N GLY A 22 17.70 1.98 49.71
CA GLY A 22 17.96 2.95 48.66
C GLY A 22 17.05 2.74 47.47
N GLU A 23 16.10 3.65 47.25
CA GLU A 23 15.57 3.81 45.91
C GLU A 23 16.80 4.21 45.10
N PRO A 24 17.28 3.34 44.20
CA PRO A 24 18.34 3.75 43.30
C PRO A 24 17.76 4.94 42.55
N LEU A 25 18.28 6.14 42.81
CA LEU A 25 18.09 7.30 41.94
C LEU A 25 18.23 6.75 40.52
N SER A 26 17.14 6.70 39.75
CA SER A 26 17.14 6.08 38.42
C SER A 26 18.40 6.55 37.72
N SER A 27 19.31 5.62 37.45
CA SER A 27 20.61 5.98 36.93
C SER A 27 20.37 6.68 35.60
N LEU A 28 21.23 7.61 35.18
CA LEU A 28 21.15 8.19 33.83
C LEU A 28 21.11 7.08 32.76
N GLY A 29 21.69 5.91 33.05
CA GLY A 29 21.59 4.72 32.21
C GLY A 29 20.17 4.14 32.10
N ASP A 30 19.38 4.16 33.17
CA ASP A 30 18.00 3.63 33.20
C ASP A 30 17.06 4.54 32.39
N VAL A 31 17.20 5.87 32.51
CA VAL A 31 16.39 6.85 31.74
C VAL A 31 16.68 6.73 30.24
N VAL A 32 17.96 6.60 29.86
CA VAL A 32 18.34 6.41 28.45
C VAL A 32 17.84 5.06 27.93
N ALA A 33 17.87 4.00 28.74
CA ALA A 33 17.33 2.70 28.38
C ALA A 33 15.81 2.74 28.15
N ASP A 34 15.06 3.47 28.98
CA ASP A 34 13.62 3.64 28.83
C ASP A 34 13.27 4.44 27.56
N ILE A 35 13.97 5.54 27.27
CA ILE A 35 13.77 6.31 26.03
C ILE A 35 14.09 5.46 24.79
N ALA A 36 15.18 4.68 24.81
CA ALA A 36 15.53 3.79 23.71
C ALA A 36 14.45 2.72 23.47
N LYS A 37 13.82 2.23 24.54
CA LYS A 37 12.72 1.27 24.49
C LYS A 37 11.44 1.88 23.92
N ASP A 38 11.15 3.13 24.27
CA ASP A 38 10.00 3.86 23.73
C ASP A 38 10.18 4.15 22.23
N LEU A 39 11.37 4.59 21.81
CA LEU A 39 11.69 4.80 20.39
C LEU A 39 11.60 3.49 19.60
N SER A 40 12.13 2.38 20.14
CA SER A 40 12.00 1.04 19.54
C SER A 40 10.54 0.63 19.38
N THR A 41 9.70 0.98 20.36
CA THR A 41 8.26 0.71 20.34
C THR A 41 7.56 1.53 19.26
N LEU A 42 7.88 2.82 19.11
CA LEU A 42 7.32 3.68 18.07
C LEU A 42 7.69 3.20 16.67
N VAL A 43 8.98 2.91 16.42
CA VAL A 43 9.44 2.39 15.13
C VAL A 43 8.67 1.11 14.78
N ARG A 44 8.50 0.21 15.76
CA ARG A 44 7.72 -1.01 15.54
C ARG A 44 6.25 -0.71 15.24
N GLN A 45 5.63 0.25 15.91
CA GLN A 45 4.26 0.66 15.62
C GLN A 45 4.11 1.25 14.22
N GLU A 46 5.01 2.12 13.78
CA GLU A 46 5.00 2.65 12.41
C GLU A 46 5.17 1.54 11.37
N THR A 47 6.04 0.56 11.62
CA THR A 47 6.19 -0.58 10.70
C THR A 47 4.94 -1.45 10.64
N GLU A 48 4.28 -1.72 11.77
CA GLU A 48 3.03 -2.48 11.80
C GLU A 48 1.89 -1.70 11.13
N LEU A 49 1.84 -0.38 11.32
CA LEU A 49 0.85 0.49 10.66
C LEU A 49 1.07 0.52 9.14
N ALA A 50 2.30 0.76 8.69
CA ALA A 50 2.66 0.74 7.28
C ALA A 50 2.34 -0.62 6.64
N LYS A 51 2.63 -1.72 7.36
CA LYS A 51 2.27 -3.07 6.93
C LYS A 51 0.76 -3.27 6.84
N ALA A 52 -0.01 -2.72 7.78
CA ALA A 52 -1.47 -2.77 7.75
C ALA A 52 -2.04 -1.99 6.55
N GLU A 53 -1.52 -0.78 6.28
CA GLU A 53 -1.92 0.05 5.15
C GLU A 53 -1.55 -0.59 3.80
N LEU A 54 -0.35 -1.16 3.69
CA LEU A 54 0.07 -1.94 2.53
C LEU A 54 -0.85 -3.15 2.31
N ARG A 55 -1.24 -3.86 3.37
CA ARG A 55 -2.13 -5.02 3.28
C ARG A 55 -3.54 -4.60 2.86
N ASP A 56 -4.06 -3.50 3.39
CA ASP A 56 -5.37 -2.99 2.97
C ASP A 56 -5.34 -2.50 1.52
N SER A 57 -4.29 -1.78 1.13
CA SER A 57 -4.03 -1.36 -0.26
C SER A 57 -3.97 -2.55 -1.21
N ALA A 58 -3.20 -3.58 -0.85
CA ALA A 58 -3.09 -4.81 -1.63
C ALA A 58 -4.44 -5.55 -1.74
N ARG A 59 -5.24 -5.58 -0.67
CA ARG A 59 -6.57 -6.20 -0.69
C ARG A 59 -7.54 -5.44 -1.58
N ARG A 60 -7.54 -4.09 -1.49
CA ARG A 60 -8.38 -3.23 -2.34
C ARG A 60 -7.98 -3.35 -3.81
N ALA A 61 -6.69 -3.27 -4.10
CA ALA A 61 -6.15 -3.46 -5.44
C ALA A 61 -6.47 -4.85 -5.98
N GLY A 62 -6.28 -5.91 -5.18
CA GLY A 62 -6.61 -7.28 -5.55
C GLY A 62 -8.10 -7.48 -5.84
N LYS A 63 -8.99 -6.93 -5.01
CA LYS A 63 -10.44 -6.96 -5.26
C LYS A 63 -10.80 -6.18 -6.53
N GLY A 64 -10.24 -4.99 -6.72
CA GLY A 64 -10.46 -4.16 -7.91
C GLY A 64 -10.03 -4.87 -9.19
N SER A 65 -8.79 -5.37 -9.22
CA SER A 65 -8.25 -6.14 -10.33
C SER A 65 -9.04 -7.43 -10.58
N GLY A 66 -9.49 -8.12 -9.53
CA GLY A 66 -10.35 -9.30 -9.65
C GLY A 66 -11.71 -8.99 -10.27
N LEU A 67 -12.36 -7.90 -9.84
CA LEU A 67 -13.63 -7.45 -10.42
C LEU A 67 -13.48 -7.02 -11.88
N LEU A 68 -12.42 -6.26 -12.21
CA LEU A 68 -12.16 -5.86 -13.59
C LEU A 68 -11.80 -7.05 -14.49
N GLY A 69 -11.01 -7.99 -13.98
CA GLY A 69 -10.71 -9.24 -14.69
C GLY A 69 -11.98 -10.07 -14.93
N GLY A 70 -12.82 -10.22 -13.92
CA GLY A 70 -14.11 -10.91 -14.02
C GLY A 70 -15.07 -10.21 -14.99
N ALA A 71 -15.15 -8.88 -14.95
CA ALA A 71 -15.95 -8.09 -15.89
C ALA A 71 -15.45 -8.24 -17.34
N GLY A 72 -14.13 -8.28 -17.55
CA GLY A 72 -13.54 -8.56 -18.85
C GLY A 72 -13.95 -9.94 -19.40
N LEU A 73 -13.87 -10.98 -18.57
CA LEU A 73 -14.29 -12.33 -18.94
C LEU A 73 -15.81 -12.42 -19.19
N ALA A 74 -16.62 -11.82 -18.33
CA ALA A 74 -18.07 -11.77 -18.53
C ALA A 74 -18.44 -11.02 -19.82
N GLY A 75 -17.80 -9.88 -20.08
CA GLY A 75 -17.95 -9.12 -21.32
C GLY A 75 -17.57 -9.92 -22.56
N TRP A 76 -16.49 -10.73 -22.48
CA TRP A 76 -16.11 -11.66 -23.55
C TRP A 76 -17.22 -12.66 -23.87
N PHE A 77 -17.82 -13.29 -22.84
CA PHE A 77 -18.94 -14.21 -23.04
C PHE A 77 -20.19 -13.52 -23.59
N VAL A 78 -20.49 -12.29 -23.16
CA VAL A 78 -21.60 -11.51 -23.72
C VAL A 78 -21.38 -11.28 -25.22
N LEU A 79 -20.18 -10.86 -25.64
CA LEU A 79 -19.86 -10.67 -27.05
C LEU A 79 -19.94 -11.98 -27.85
N PHE A 80 -19.49 -13.09 -27.26
CA PHE A 80 -19.61 -14.42 -27.88
C PHE A 80 -21.08 -14.81 -28.11
N PHE A 81 -21.92 -14.73 -27.07
CA PHE A 81 -23.34 -15.09 -27.20
C PHE A 81 -24.11 -14.14 -28.11
N LEU A 82 -23.79 -12.83 -28.10
CA LEU A 82 -24.35 -11.88 -29.07
C LEU A 82 -23.96 -12.24 -30.50
N SER A 83 -22.73 -12.72 -30.73
CA SER A 83 -22.30 -13.16 -32.06
C SER A 83 -23.05 -14.39 -32.53
N VAL A 84 -23.28 -15.37 -31.65
CA VAL A 84 -24.08 -16.56 -31.95
C VAL A 84 -25.55 -16.18 -32.22
N ALA A 85 -26.13 -15.30 -31.40
CA ALA A 85 -27.48 -14.81 -31.58
C ALA A 85 -27.64 -14.04 -32.90
N LEU A 86 -26.68 -13.18 -33.23
CA LEU A 86 -26.66 -12.44 -34.49
C LEU A 86 -26.54 -13.39 -35.69
N TRP A 87 -25.67 -14.41 -35.58
CA TRP A 87 -25.54 -15.44 -36.61
C TRP A 87 -26.88 -16.12 -36.84
N TRP A 88 -27.55 -16.61 -35.79
CA TRP A 88 -28.86 -17.25 -35.92
C TRP A 88 -29.94 -16.31 -36.47
N ALA A 89 -29.97 -15.06 -35.99
CA ALA A 89 -30.93 -14.06 -36.43
C ALA A 89 -30.82 -13.80 -37.94
N ILE A 90 -29.62 -13.53 -38.46
CA ILE A 90 -29.38 -13.34 -39.90
C ILE A 90 -29.58 -14.66 -40.66
N GLY A 91 -29.18 -15.78 -40.05
CA GLY A 91 -29.29 -17.11 -40.63
C GLY A 91 -30.74 -17.50 -40.95
N SER A 92 -31.71 -16.98 -40.19
CA SER A 92 -33.13 -17.19 -40.45
C SER A 92 -33.62 -16.57 -41.78
N ALA A 93 -32.93 -15.54 -42.29
CA ALA A 93 -33.29 -14.85 -43.53
C ALA A 93 -32.41 -15.24 -44.72
N LEU A 94 -31.10 -15.44 -44.50
CA LEU A 94 -30.09 -15.61 -45.56
C LEU A 94 -29.38 -16.98 -45.54
N GLY A 95 -29.72 -17.84 -44.57
CA GLY A 95 -29.03 -19.11 -44.34
C GLY A 95 -27.76 -18.97 -43.49
N LEU A 96 -27.41 -20.04 -42.78
CA LEU A 96 -26.31 -20.02 -41.81
C LEU A 96 -24.94 -19.76 -42.45
N GLY A 97 -24.71 -20.17 -43.71
CA GLY A 97 -23.43 -19.95 -44.39
C GLY A 97 -23.13 -18.47 -44.66
N TRP A 98 -24.07 -17.75 -45.28
CA TRP A 98 -23.91 -16.31 -45.54
C TRP A 98 -23.90 -15.48 -44.26
N SER A 99 -24.69 -15.89 -43.28
CA SER A 99 -24.67 -15.27 -41.95
C SER A 99 -23.29 -15.36 -41.30
N ALA A 100 -22.62 -16.52 -41.38
CA ALA A 100 -21.26 -16.69 -40.86
C ALA A 100 -20.28 -15.70 -41.48
N LEU A 101 -20.33 -15.50 -42.81
CA LEU A 101 -19.47 -14.55 -43.52
C LEU A 101 -19.72 -13.11 -43.07
N ILE A 102 -20.97 -12.72 -42.88
CA ILE A 102 -21.33 -11.37 -42.41
C ILE A 102 -20.79 -11.12 -41.00
N VAL A 103 -21.00 -12.08 -40.08
CA VAL A 103 -20.50 -11.97 -38.71
C VAL A 103 -18.96 -11.97 -38.69
N ALA A 104 -18.30 -12.74 -39.55
CA ALA A 104 -16.85 -12.74 -39.69
C ALA A 104 -16.30 -11.39 -40.18
N VAL A 105 -16.93 -10.79 -41.20
CA VAL A 105 -16.55 -9.46 -41.70
C VAL A 105 -16.74 -8.40 -40.61
N LEU A 106 -17.85 -8.46 -39.86
CA LEU A 106 -18.10 -7.55 -38.74
C LEU A 106 -16.98 -7.63 -37.70
N TRP A 107 -16.60 -8.83 -37.27
CA TRP A 107 -15.47 -9.02 -36.34
C TRP A 107 -14.13 -8.62 -36.93
N GLY A 108 -13.92 -8.82 -38.23
CA GLY A 108 -12.73 -8.34 -38.94
C GLY A 108 -12.59 -6.82 -38.87
N ILE A 109 -13.69 -6.07 -39.06
CA ILE A 109 -13.71 -4.61 -38.91
C ILE A 109 -13.40 -4.21 -37.46
N VAL A 110 -14.05 -4.84 -36.49
CA VAL A 110 -13.80 -4.60 -35.06
C VAL A 110 -12.31 -4.83 -34.73
N ALA A 111 -11.74 -5.95 -35.17
CA ALA A 111 -10.33 -6.26 -34.95
C ALA A 111 -9.39 -5.24 -35.59
N ALA A 112 -9.67 -4.79 -36.82
CA ALA A 112 -8.87 -3.78 -37.51
C ALA A 112 -8.87 -2.44 -36.75
N VAL A 113 -10.02 -2.02 -36.22
CA VAL A 113 -10.15 -0.81 -35.40
C VAL A 113 -9.37 -0.95 -34.08
N LEU A 114 -9.60 -2.04 -33.32
CA LEU A 114 -8.89 -2.27 -32.05
C LEU A 114 -7.38 -2.34 -32.25
N TYR A 115 -6.90 -3.04 -33.28
CA TYR A 115 -5.49 -3.10 -33.62
C TYR A 115 -4.92 -1.71 -33.91
N SER A 116 -5.63 -0.90 -34.67
CA SER A 116 -5.18 0.45 -35.04
C SER A 116 -5.07 1.37 -33.81
N LEU A 117 -6.08 1.34 -32.93
CA LEU A 117 -6.08 2.10 -31.69
C LEU A 117 -5.00 1.62 -30.71
N GLY A 118 -4.93 0.30 -30.48
CA GLY A 118 -3.95 -0.30 -29.58
C GLY A 118 -2.52 -0.05 -30.04
N ARG A 119 -2.26 -0.16 -31.35
CA ARG A 119 -0.95 0.19 -31.94
C ARG A 119 -0.62 1.66 -31.75
N GLY A 120 -1.59 2.56 -31.84
CA GLY A 120 -1.41 3.98 -31.58
C GLY A 120 -0.98 4.26 -30.14
N GLU A 121 -1.64 3.63 -29.17
CA GLU A 121 -1.34 3.81 -27.75
C GLU A 121 0.02 3.20 -27.36
N LEU A 122 0.34 2.01 -27.87
CA LEU A 122 1.66 1.39 -27.65
C LEU A 122 2.81 2.24 -28.19
N LYS A 123 2.62 2.90 -29.33
CA LYS A 123 3.62 3.83 -29.88
C LYS A 123 3.83 5.06 -29.00
N ARG A 124 2.78 5.57 -28.34
CA ARG A 124 2.89 6.71 -27.40
C ARG A 124 3.69 6.34 -26.15
N VAL A 125 3.45 5.15 -25.61
CA VAL A 125 4.21 4.63 -24.44
C VAL A 125 5.69 4.42 -24.79
N GLN A 126 6.00 3.92 -26.00
CA GLN A 126 7.37 3.75 -26.47
C GLN A 126 8.09 5.07 -26.83
N GLY A 127 7.33 6.13 -27.12
CA GLY A 127 7.85 7.45 -27.48
C GLY A 127 8.24 8.34 -26.30
N LEU A 128 8.00 7.94 -25.05
CA LEU A 128 8.51 8.63 -23.87
C LEU A 128 10.04 8.44 -23.82
N PRO A 129 10.85 9.51 -23.99
CA PRO A 129 12.29 9.39 -24.00
C PRO A 129 12.73 8.78 -22.67
N LYS A 130 13.38 7.64 -22.83
CA LYS A 130 14.20 6.93 -21.88
C LYS A 130 14.93 7.92 -20.96
N THR A 131 14.40 8.14 -19.75
CA THR A 131 15.14 8.68 -18.58
C THR A 131 16.33 7.79 -18.17
N THR A 132 16.69 6.81 -19.00
CA THR A 132 17.93 6.04 -18.93
C THR A 132 19.14 6.78 -19.53
N GLU A 133 18.98 7.95 -20.16
CA GLU A 133 20.13 8.81 -20.49
C GLU A 133 20.71 9.50 -19.25
N THR A 134 19.88 9.90 -18.27
CA THR A 134 20.36 10.48 -17.00
C THR A 134 21.03 9.43 -16.10
N ALA A 135 20.58 8.16 -16.15
CA ALA A 135 21.18 7.08 -15.35
C ALA A 135 22.51 6.55 -15.91
N LYS A 136 22.86 6.86 -17.16
CA LYS A 136 24.12 6.42 -17.81
C LYS A 136 25.23 7.47 -17.80
N GLN A 137 24.96 8.72 -17.36
CA GLN A 137 25.94 9.82 -17.34
C GLN A 137 26.56 10.11 -15.96
N ILE A 138 26.44 9.20 -14.98
CA ILE A 138 27.16 9.33 -13.70
C ILE A 138 28.06 8.11 -13.42
N PRO A 139 29.15 7.90 -14.18
CA PRO A 139 30.32 7.20 -13.64
C PRO A 139 31.57 8.10 -13.45
N ASP A 140 31.65 9.24 -14.15
CA ASP A 140 32.90 10.03 -14.19
C ASP A 140 33.08 10.99 -13.02
N ALA A 141 32.01 11.30 -12.28
CA ALA A 141 32.08 12.17 -11.10
C ALA A 141 32.65 11.48 -9.84
N MET A 142 32.79 10.15 -9.83
CA MET A 142 33.29 9.38 -8.66
C MET A 142 34.75 8.92 -8.76
N LYS A 143 35.50 9.32 -9.81
CA LYS A 143 36.91 8.88 -10.00
C LYS A 143 37.96 10.01 -10.01
N GLY A 144 37.58 11.26 -9.75
CA GLY A 144 38.52 12.40 -9.75
C GLY A 144 38.69 13.04 -8.39
N ASN A 145 39.44 12.42 -7.48
CA ASN A 145 40.28 13.11 -6.48
C ASN A 145 41.05 12.06 -5.64
N ALA A 146 42.04 11.46 -6.27
CA ALA A 146 43.15 10.80 -5.59
C ALA A 146 44.42 11.17 -6.35
N SER A 147 44.89 12.39 -6.15
CA SER A 147 46.22 12.87 -6.48
C SER A 147 46.52 14.09 -5.62
#